data_AF-R7Q8P7-F1
#
_entry.id   AF-R7Q8P7-F1
#
_cell.length_a   1.000
_cell.length_b   1.000
_cell.length_c   1.000
_cell.angle_alpha   90.00
_cell.angle_beta   90.00
_cell.angle_gamma   90.00
#
_symmetry.space_group_name_H-M   'P 1'
#
loop_
_entity.id
_entity.type
_entity.pdbx_description
1 polymer ?
#
loop_
_entity_poly.entity_id
_entity_poly.type
_entity_poly.pdbx_seq_one_letter_code
_entity_poly.pdbx_strand_id
1 'polypeptide(L)'
;MGQEQSVDDGEANTSGPSAPVSDVEDVEDITTLSGYRAMKVFQGSPASRSGLAPFEDFIVAVNGAVVDADNASLAAVLRDNEGKELALVVWNCVDNAKRDVALRPVKWNGPGLLGAAVRYEPLAGAADHVQRVVDVLPESPADEAGLVPNTDYIVGTPAEVFRKEADFSTLIVEALQRHSAASFMVYSSATNRVRNVEIRPDKDWGGEGSIGCELATGLLHRITRSVS
;
A
#
# COMPACT_ATOMS: atom_id res chain seq x y z
N MET A 1 -41.14 61.95 2.63
CA MET A 1 -41.45 60.73 3.41
C MET A 1 -42.16 59.77 2.47
N GLY A 2 -41.48 58.69 2.12
CA GLY A 2 -41.96 57.65 1.20
C GLY A 2 -40.80 56.68 0.99
N GLN A 3 -40.98 55.45 1.46
CA GLN A 3 -40.01 54.36 1.49
C GLN A 3 -39.88 53.71 0.11
N GLU A 4 -38.70 53.19 -0.21
CA GLU A 4 -38.56 51.95 -0.97
C GLU A 4 -37.27 51.24 -0.53
N GLN A 5 -37.44 50.02 -0.02
CA GLN A 5 -36.41 49.05 0.31
C GLN A 5 -36.23 48.14 -0.91
N SER A 6 -35.00 47.98 -1.40
CA SER A 6 -34.62 46.91 -2.32
C SER A 6 -33.49 46.09 -1.68
N VAL A 7 -33.77 44.80 -1.54
CA VAL A 7 -32.88 43.70 -1.12
C VAL A 7 -31.91 43.34 -2.27
N ASP A 8 -30.95 42.45 -1.95
CA ASP A 8 -30.17 41.57 -2.85
C ASP A 8 -28.83 42.14 -3.38
N ASP A 9 -27.71 41.42 -3.38
CA ASP A 9 -27.48 40.03 -3.03
C ASP A 9 -25.98 39.81 -2.75
N GLY A 10 -25.64 38.86 -1.88
CA GLY A 10 -24.26 38.54 -1.54
C GLY A 10 -23.52 37.84 -2.68
N GLU A 11 -22.39 38.38 -3.11
CA GLU A 11 -21.47 37.69 -4.02
C GLU A 11 -20.89 36.44 -3.34
N ALA A 12 -21.42 35.29 -3.71
CA ALA A 12 -20.84 33.99 -3.47
C ALA A 12 -19.96 33.57 -4.66
N ASN A 13 -18.75 33.12 -4.30
CA ASN A 13 -18.02 32.02 -4.93
C ASN A 13 -17.41 32.26 -6.33
N THR A 14 -16.07 32.41 -6.36
CA THR A 14 -15.26 31.92 -7.48
C THR A 14 -14.22 30.96 -6.93
N SER A 15 -14.57 29.68 -6.93
CA SER A 15 -13.62 28.58 -6.86
C SER A 15 -12.72 28.69 -8.09
N GLY A 16 -11.41 28.86 -7.88
CA GLY A 16 -10.43 28.91 -8.96
C GLY A 16 -10.42 27.61 -9.77
N PRO A 17 -9.88 27.64 -11.00
CA PRO A 17 -9.93 26.50 -11.90
C PRO A 17 -9.15 25.32 -11.30
N SER A 18 -9.84 24.19 -11.17
CA SER A 18 -9.21 22.89 -10.96
C SER A 18 -8.24 22.64 -12.13
N ALA A 19 -6.98 22.31 -11.82
CA ALA A 19 -5.98 21.98 -12.82
C ALA A 19 -6.49 20.85 -13.73
N PRO A 20 -6.08 20.78 -15.01
CA PRO A 20 -6.49 19.70 -15.88
C PRO A 20 -6.00 18.37 -15.30
N VAL A 21 -6.94 17.49 -14.99
CA VAL A 21 -6.66 16.10 -14.63
C VAL A 21 -6.12 15.43 -15.89
N SER A 22 -4.84 15.04 -15.89
CA SER A 22 -4.23 14.31 -17.01
C SER A 22 -4.79 12.89 -17.07
N ASP A 23 -5.11 12.39 -18.27
CA ASP A 23 -5.54 11.00 -18.45
C ASP A 23 -4.32 10.04 -18.37
N VAL A 24 -4.49 8.85 -17.79
CA VAL A 24 -3.38 7.87 -17.64
C VAL A 24 -2.86 7.34 -18.98
N GLU A 25 -3.70 7.36 -20.02
CA GLU A 25 -3.33 6.90 -21.35
C GLU A 25 -2.22 7.77 -21.98
N ASP A 26 -2.15 9.05 -21.62
CA ASP A 26 -1.18 10.01 -22.14
C ASP A 26 0.17 9.98 -21.38
N VAL A 27 0.29 9.16 -20.34
CA VAL A 27 1.50 9.09 -19.51
C VAL A 27 2.47 8.06 -20.08
N GLU A 28 3.54 8.55 -20.73
CA GLU A 28 4.60 7.72 -21.34
C GLU A 28 5.28 6.77 -20.33
N ASP A 29 5.58 7.27 -19.13
CA ASP A 29 6.14 6.47 -18.04
C ASP A 29 5.30 6.65 -16.76
N ILE A 30 4.49 5.63 -16.47
CA ILE A 30 3.62 5.62 -15.29
C ILE A 30 4.40 5.70 -13.97
N THR A 31 5.66 5.28 -13.94
CA THR A 31 6.46 5.30 -12.71
C THR A 31 6.82 6.72 -12.27
N THR A 32 6.63 7.71 -13.16
CA THR A 32 6.70 9.15 -12.83
C THR A 32 5.51 9.64 -12.00
N LEU A 33 4.43 8.86 -11.92
CA LEU A 33 3.23 9.20 -11.17
C LEU A 33 3.37 8.82 -9.68
N SER A 34 2.34 9.21 -8.94
CA SER A 34 2.02 8.68 -7.62
C SER A 34 0.64 8.03 -7.66
N GLY A 35 0.33 7.21 -6.67
CA GLY A 35 -0.96 6.54 -6.60
C GLY A 35 -1.25 6.03 -5.20
N TYR A 36 -2.46 5.50 -5.02
CA TYR A 36 -2.90 4.90 -3.78
C TYR A 36 -2.45 3.45 -3.69
N ARG A 37 -1.34 3.18 -3.00
CA ARG A 37 -0.93 1.80 -2.68
C ARG A 37 -1.96 1.16 -1.77
N ALA A 38 -2.42 -0.04 -2.10
CA ALA A 38 -3.20 -0.87 -1.20
C ALA A 38 -2.29 -1.41 -0.09
N MET A 39 -2.41 -0.91 1.14
CA MET A 39 -1.65 -1.40 2.30
C MET A 39 -2.29 -2.65 2.89
N LYS A 40 -3.62 -2.69 2.90
CA LYS A 40 -4.40 -3.83 3.39
C LYS A 40 -5.66 -3.98 2.55
N VAL A 41 -6.00 -5.21 2.20
CA VAL A 41 -7.26 -5.54 1.54
C VAL A 41 -8.05 -6.47 2.43
N PHE A 42 -9.27 -6.09 2.79
CA PHE A 42 -10.08 -6.88 3.72
C PHE A 42 -10.82 -8.00 2.98
N GLN A 43 -10.84 -9.20 3.56
CA GLN A 43 -11.48 -10.35 2.93
C GLN A 43 -12.97 -10.10 2.68
N GLY A 44 -13.44 -10.46 1.49
CA GLY A 44 -14.84 -10.31 1.10
C GLY A 44 -15.26 -8.87 0.83
N SER A 45 -14.34 -7.90 0.85
CA SER A 45 -14.61 -6.51 0.53
C SER A 45 -14.73 -6.25 -0.98
N PRO A 46 -15.23 -5.07 -1.42
CA PRO A 46 -15.18 -4.66 -2.82
C PRO A 46 -13.79 -4.75 -3.43
N ALA A 47 -12.76 -4.23 -2.76
CA ALA A 47 -11.36 -4.33 -3.20
C ALA A 47 -10.91 -5.79 -3.37
N SER A 48 -11.22 -6.65 -2.40
CA SER A 48 -10.86 -8.08 -2.46
C SER A 48 -11.53 -8.79 -3.62
N ARG A 49 -12.84 -8.54 -3.85
CA ARG A 49 -13.59 -9.16 -4.96
C ARG A 49 -13.15 -8.66 -6.33
N SER A 50 -12.59 -7.46 -6.39
CA SER A 50 -12.06 -6.85 -7.62
C SER A 50 -10.61 -7.30 -7.90
N GLY A 51 -10.01 -8.09 -7.01
CA GLY A 51 -8.65 -8.59 -7.19
C GLY A 51 -7.55 -7.57 -6.88
N LEU A 52 -7.80 -6.57 -6.04
CA LEU A 52 -6.73 -5.73 -5.51
C LEU A 52 -5.87 -6.53 -4.53
N ALA A 53 -4.56 -6.46 -4.71
CA ALA A 53 -3.54 -7.10 -3.91
C ALA A 53 -2.87 -6.08 -2.97
N PRO A 54 -2.76 -6.39 -1.66
CA PRO A 54 -2.01 -5.55 -0.74
C PRO A 54 -0.52 -5.50 -1.12
N PHE A 55 0.16 -4.42 -0.74
CA PHE A 55 1.55 -4.06 -1.05
C PHE A 55 1.85 -3.79 -2.53
N GLU A 56 1.40 -4.67 -3.42
CA GLU A 56 1.83 -4.68 -4.81
C GLU A 56 1.03 -3.69 -5.67
N ASP A 57 -0.25 -3.50 -5.39
CA ASP A 57 -1.12 -2.69 -6.24
C ASP A 57 -1.23 -1.23 -5.81
N PHE A 58 -1.21 -0.37 -6.81
CA PHE A 58 -1.49 1.06 -6.74
C PHE A 58 -2.68 1.40 -7.60
N ILE A 59 -3.71 2.02 -7.02
CA ILE A 59 -4.76 2.68 -7.81
C ILE A 59 -4.15 3.98 -8.32
N VAL A 60 -4.05 4.14 -9.64
CA VAL A 60 -3.44 5.31 -10.28
C VAL A 60 -4.45 6.22 -10.97
N ALA A 61 -5.60 5.67 -11.37
CA ALA A 61 -6.71 6.44 -11.90
C ALA A 61 -8.06 5.80 -11.61
N VAL A 62 -9.09 6.64 -11.64
CA VAL A 62 -10.49 6.25 -11.51
C VAL A 62 -11.30 6.96 -12.60
N ASN A 63 -11.98 6.18 -13.45
CA ASN A 63 -12.77 6.67 -14.59
C ASN A 63 -11.98 7.63 -15.52
N GLY A 64 -10.74 7.25 -15.87
CA GLY A 64 -9.84 8.02 -16.74
C GLY A 64 -8.99 9.06 -16.00
N ALA A 65 -9.50 9.62 -14.91
CA ALA A 65 -8.84 10.64 -14.11
C ALA A 65 -7.70 10.07 -13.24
N VAL A 66 -6.48 10.59 -13.38
CA VAL A 66 -5.35 10.32 -12.46
C VAL A 66 -5.73 10.73 -11.04
N VAL A 67 -5.41 9.87 -10.08
CA VAL A 67 -5.62 10.14 -8.66
C VAL A 67 -4.53 11.06 -8.10
N ASP A 68 -4.88 11.85 -7.10
CA ASP A 68 -3.98 12.78 -6.43
C ASP A 68 -3.86 12.51 -4.92
N ALA A 69 -3.00 13.28 -4.24
CA ALA A 69 -2.72 13.13 -2.82
C ALA A 69 -3.88 13.52 -1.90
N ASP A 70 -4.93 14.15 -2.44
CA ASP A 70 -6.08 14.51 -1.63
C ASP A 70 -6.91 13.24 -1.37
N ASN A 71 -6.67 12.57 -0.25
CA ASN A 71 -7.45 11.39 0.16
C ASN A 71 -8.97 11.65 0.17
N ALA A 72 -9.40 12.91 0.31
CA ALA A 72 -10.81 13.28 0.18
C ALA A 72 -11.33 13.07 -1.24
N SER A 73 -10.49 13.20 -2.28
CA SER A 73 -10.84 12.97 -3.69
C SER A 73 -11.21 11.51 -3.93
N LEU A 74 -10.37 10.55 -3.54
CA LEU A 74 -10.70 9.12 -3.68
C LEU A 74 -11.92 8.74 -2.82
N ALA A 75 -11.98 9.20 -1.57
CA ALA A 75 -13.11 8.92 -0.69
C ALA A 75 -14.43 9.52 -1.23
N ALA A 76 -14.39 10.72 -1.80
CA ALA A 76 -15.54 11.35 -2.45
C ALA A 76 -15.96 10.58 -3.71
N VAL A 77 -15.03 10.23 -4.59
CA VAL A 77 -15.32 9.45 -5.80
C VAL A 77 -15.99 8.13 -5.45
N LEU A 78 -15.50 7.41 -4.43
CA LEU A 78 -16.11 6.16 -3.96
C LEU A 78 -17.53 6.36 -3.42
N ARG A 79 -17.77 7.46 -2.69
CA ARG A 79 -19.07 7.79 -2.10
C ARG A 79 -20.09 8.20 -3.17
N ASP A 80 -19.69 9.05 -4.09
CA ASP A 80 -20.56 9.59 -5.15
C ASP A 80 -20.94 8.53 -6.18
N ASN A 81 -20.18 7.42 -6.22
CA ASN A 81 -20.41 6.26 -7.07
C ASN A 81 -20.78 5.00 -6.28
N GLU A 82 -21.27 5.12 -5.04
CA GLU A 82 -21.74 3.95 -4.27
C GLU A 82 -22.77 3.14 -5.08
N GLY A 83 -22.52 1.84 -5.21
CA GLY A 83 -23.35 0.90 -5.96
C GLY A 83 -23.15 0.93 -7.48
N LYS A 84 -22.35 1.85 -8.03
CA LYS A 84 -22.02 1.96 -9.47
C LYS A 84 -20.65 1.37 -9.76
N GLU A 85 -20.41 0.95 -10.99
CA GLU A 85 -19.09 0.46 -11.38
C GLU A 85 -18.14 1.63 -11.62
N LEU A 86 -16.91 1.50 -11.11
CA LEU A 86 -15.78 2.38 -11.37
C LEU A 86 -14.76 1.60 -12.20
N ALA A 87 -14.22 2.25 -13.24
CA ALA A 87 -13.08 1.74 -13.98
C ALA A 87 -11.81 2.26 -13.29
N LEU A 88 -11.05 1.37 -12.65
CA LEU A 88 -9.76 1.71 -12.05
C LEU A 88 -8.65 1.34 -13.01
N VAL A 89 -7.62 2.19 -13.10
CA VAL A 89 -6.31 1.75 -13.60
C VAL A 89 -5.44 1.41 -12.40
N VAL A 90 -4.90 0.20 -12.39
CA VAL A 90 -4.08 -0.32 -11.30
C VAL A 90 -2.70 -0.67 -11.83
N TRP A 91 -1.65 -0.16 -11.19
CA TRP A 91 -0.27 -0.56 -11.45
C TRP A 91 0.23 -1.49 -10.35
N ASN A 92 0.85 -2.60 -10.75
CA ASN A 92 1.45 -3.58 -9.85
C ASN A 92 2.97 -3.39 -9.79
N CYS A 93 3.53 -3.12 -8.62
CA CYS A 93 4.96 -2.82 -8.45
C CYS A 93 5.88 -4.04 -8.52
N VAL A 94 5.34 -5.25 -8.40
CA VAL A 94 6.10 -6.50 -8.52
C VAL A 94 6.17 -6.93 -9.97
N ASP A 95 5.05 -6.88 -10.69
CA ASP A 95 4.99 -7.22 -12.12
C ASP A 95 5.46 -6.07 -13.02
N ASN A 96 5.53 -4.86 -12.47
CA ASN A 96 5.73 -3.60 -13.20
C ASN A 96 4.74 -3.45 -14.38
N ALA A 97 3.47 -3.74 -14.14
CA ALA A 97 2.44 -3.79 -15.17
C ALA A 97 1.16 -3.05 -14.76
N LYS A 98 0.47 -2.46 -15.74
CA LYS A 98 -0.86 -1.88 -15.56
C LYS A 98 -1.95 -2.89 -15.88
N ARG A 99 -3.11 -2.76 -15.24
CA ARG A 99 -4.34 -3.45 -15.63
C ARG A 99 -5.56 -2.62 -15.28
N ASP A 100 -6.63 -2.85 -16.04
CA ASP A 100 -7.95 -2.30 -15.73
C ASP A 100 -8.65 -3.17 -14.71
N VAL A 101 -9.28 -2.53 -13.72
CA VAL A 101 -10.04 -3.20 -12.66
C VAL A 101 -11.41 -2.56 -12.55
N ALA A 102 -12.45 -3.34 -12.82
CA ALA A 102 -13.83 -2.95 -12.51
C ALA A 102 -14.08 -3.11 -11.01
N LEU A 103 -14.37 -2.00 -10.33
CA LEU A 103 -14.64 -1.99 -8.89
C LEU A 103 -15.99 -1.34 -8.61
N ARG A 104 -16.81 -1.99 -7.78
CA ARG A 104 -18.10 -1.44 -7.34
C ARG A 104 -18.04 -1.09 -5.85
N PRO A 105 -17.83 0.18 -5.46
CA PRO A 105 -17.82 0.57 -4.06
C PRO A 105 -19.22 0.38 -3.48
N VAL A 106 -19.31 -0.28 -2.33
CA VAL A 106 -20.60 -0.59 -1.69
C VAL A 106 -20.39 -0.85 -0.21
N LYS A 107 -21.39 -0.55 0.62
CA LYS A 107 -21.40 -1.00 2.02
C LYS A 107 -21.25 -2.52 2.10
N TRP A 108 -20.44 -2.96 3.05
CA TRP A 108 -20.13 -4.35 3.32
C TRP A 108 -19.85 -4.50 4.82
N ASN A 109 -19.59 -5.72 5.30
CA ASN A 109 -19.33 -5.96 6.73
C ASN A 109 -17.89 -5.57 7.14
N GLY A 110 -17.56 -4.29 6.99
CA GLY A 110 -16.25 -3.74 7.31
C GLY A 110 -16.11 -2.24 7.00
N PRO A 111 -14.89 -1.69 7.14
CA PRO A 111 -14.67 -0.26 7.03
C PRO A 111 -14.69 0.25 5.58
N GLY A 112 -15.33 1.41 5.37
CA GLY A 112 -15.33 2.16 4.11
C GLY A 112 -16.06 1.45 2.96
N LEU A 113 -16.11 2.11 1.80
CA LEU A 113 -16.78 1.57 0.60
C LEU A 113 -15.85 0.79 -0.32
N LEU A 114 -14.53 1.04 -0.24
CA LEU A 114 -13.50 0.29 -0.95
C LEU A 114 -13.20 -1.03 -0.25
N GLY A 115 -13.13 -0.99 1.08
CA GLY A 115 -12.67 -2.10 1.91
C GLY A 115 -11.22 -2.49 1.66
N ALA A 116 -10.38 -1.47 1.53
CA ALA A 116 -8.93 -1.52 1.63
C ALA A 116 -8.43 -0.30 2.43
N ALA A 117 -7.33 -0.47 3.14
CA ALA A 117 -6.54 0.65 3.64
C ALA A 117 -5.53 1.03 2.54
N VAL A 118 -5.49 2.31 2.19
CA VAL A 118 -4.64 2.82 1.10
C VAL A 118 -3.76 3.97 1.57
N ARG A 119 -2.63 4.17 0.89
CA ARG A 119 -1.72 5.30 1.12
C ARG A 119 -1.30 5.90 -0.20
N TYR A 120 -1.41 7.21 -0.33
CA TYR A 120 -0.89 7.92 -1.49
C TYR A 120 0.63 8.07 -1.41
N GLU A 121 1.34 7.62 -2.45
CA GLU A 121 2.80 7.70 -2.52
C GLU A 121 3.35 7.51 -3.95
N PRO A 122 4.63 7.87 -4.20
CA PRO A 122 5.27 7.66 -5.49
C PRO A 122 5.32 6.19 -5.89
N LEU A 123 5.08 5.93 -7.19
CA LEU A 123 5.23 4.60 -7.78
C LEU A 123 6.71 4.22 -7.90
N ALA A 124 7.56 5.22 -8.21
CA ALA A 124 8.99 5.06 -8.30
C ALA A 124 9.58 4.39 -7.04
N GLY A 125 10.38 3.35 -7.26
CA GLY A 125 11.06 2.59 -6.21
C GLY A 125 10.12 1.92 -5.20
N ALA A 126 8.87 1.64 -5.57
CA ALA A 126 7.86 1.06 -4.68
C ALA A 126 8.27 -0.26 -4.00
N ALA A 127 9.19 -1.02 -4.60
CA ALA A 127 9.68 -2.31 -4.11
C ALA A 127 11.22 -2.36 -3.95
N ASP A 128 11.91 -1.21 -3.90
CA ASP A 128 13.38 -1.17 -3.87
C ASP A 128 14.00 -1.51 -2.51
N HIS A 129 13.29 -1.30 -1.41
CA HIS A 129 13.81 -1.42 -0.04
C HIS A 129 13.30 -2.66 0.72
N VAL A 130 12.96 -3.72 -0.02
CA VAL A 130 12.55 -5.00 0.58
C VAL A 130 13.74 -5.74 1.19
N GLN A 131 13.51 -6.47 2.27
CA GLN A 131 14.49 -7.34 2.92
C GLN A 131 14.18 -8.79 2.55
N ARG A 132 14.98 -9.41 1.69
CA ARG A 132 14.81 -10.83 1.37
C ARG A 132 15.33 -11.68 2.52
N VAL A 133 14.50 -12.61 2.99
CA VAL A 133 14.92 -13.62 3.97
C VAL A 133 15.78 -14.65 3.23
N VAL A 134 17.05 -14.75 3.58
CA VAL A 134 18.02 -15.66 2.94
C VAL A 134 18.09 -16.98 3.70
N ASP A 135 18.25 -16.89 5.01
CA ASP A 135 18.32 -18.04 5.91
C ASP A 135 17.65 -17.73 7.25
N VAL A 136 17.17 -18.76 7.94
CA VAL A 136 16.50 -18.67 9.24
C VAL A 136 17.03 -19.78 10.13
N LEU A 137 17.59 -19.41 11.28
CA LEU A 137 18.13 -20.36 12.24
C LEU A 137 16.98 -21.02 13.01
N PRO A 138 16.99 -22.36 13.20
CA PRO A 138 15.97 -23.05 13.98
C PRO A 138 15.85 -22.50 15.40
N GLU A 139 14.63 -22.48 15.94
CA GLU A 139 14.30 -22.00 17.30
C GLU A 139 14.67 -20.51 17.53
N SER A 140 14.95 -19.76 16.47
CA SER A 140 15.16 -18.32 16.54
C SER A 140 13.85 -17.54 16.58
N PRO A 141 13.86 -16.27 17.00
CA PRO A 141 12.68 -15.43 16.90
C PRO A 141 12.09 -15.31 15.48
N ALA A 142 12.92 -15.39 14.43
CA ALA A 142 12.46 -15.43 13.04
C ALA A 142 11.77 -16.75 12.67
N ASP A 143 12.27 -17.89 13.17
CA ASP A 143 11.69 -19.22 12.98
C ASP A 143 10.34 -19.33 13.70
N GLU A 144 10.28 -18.91 14.96
CA GLU A 144 9.03 -18.87 15.74
C GLU A 144 7.97 -17.97 15.11
N ALA A 145 8.40 -16.87 14.49
CA ALA A 145 7.53 -15.97 13.74
C ALA A 145 7.10 -16.54 12.36
N GLY A 146 7.68 -17.67 11.94
CA GLY A 146 7.35 -18.37 10.71
C GLY A 146 7.86 -17.68 9.45
N LEU A 147 9.04 -17.03 9.50
CA LEU A 147 9.73 -16.56 8.31
C LEU A 147 10.26 -17.76 7.51
N VAL A 148 10.11 -17.70 6.20
CA VAL A 148 10.49 -18.77 5.27
C VAL A 148 11.68 -18.31 4.42
N PRO A 149 12.85 -18.96 4.55
CA PRO A 149 14.02 -18.68 3.71
C PRO A 149 13.70 -18.67 2.22
N ASN A 150 14.40 -17.82 1.48
CA ASN A 150 14.39 -17.67 0.02
C ASN A 150 13.08 -17.22 -0.62
N THR A 151 11.94 -17.36 0.05
CA THR A 151 10.63 -17.05 -0.52
C THR A 151 9.97 -15.83 0.11
N ASP A 152 10.32 -15.50 1.35
CA ASP A 152 9.81 -14.33 2.05
C ASP A 152 10.65 -13.08 1.84
N TYR A 153 9.93 -11.97 1.74
CA TYR A 153 10.45 -10.61 1.63
C TYR A 153 9.73 -9.75 2.66
N ILE A 154 10.47 -9.16 3.60
CA ILE A 154 9.92 -8.19 4.55
C ILE A 154 9.87 -6.85 3.81
N VAL A 155 8.66 -6.34 3.60
CA VAL A 155 8.42 -5.18 2.72
C VAL A 155 8.09 -3.90 3.47
N GLY A 156 7.81 -4.02 4.77
CA GLY A 156 7.38 -2.90 5.59
C GLY A 156 6.75 -3.33 6.91
N THR A 157 5.92 -2.45 7.44
CA THR A 157 4.98 -2.67 8.54
C THR A 157 3.55 -2.67 7.99
N PRO A 158 2.54 -3.08 8.79
CA PRO A 158 1.14 -2.93 8.39
C PRO A 158 0.70 -1.49 8.05
N ALA A 159 1.44 -0.48 8.50
CA ALA A 159 1.12 0.93 8.29
C ALA A 159 1.92 1.57 7.13
N GLU A 160 3.19 1.17 6.96
CA GLU A 160 4.11 1.82 6.02
C GLU A 160 5.06 0.81 5.38
N VAL A 161 5.39 1.00 4.10
CA VAL A 161 6.43 0.25 3.39
C VAL A 161 7.81 0.85 3.65
N PHE A 162 8.86 0.04 3.54
CA PHE A 162 10.22 0.54 3.67
C PHE A 162 10.61 1.44 2.50
N ARG A 163 11.29 2.55 2.82
CA ARG A 163 11.80 3.56 1.88
C ARG A 163 13.27 3.87 2.09
N LYS A 164 13.88 3.35 3.14
CA LYS A 164 15.31 3.48 3.44
C LYS A 164 15.88 2.12 3.81
N GLU A 165 17.16 1.94 3.52
CA GLU A 165 17.90 0.72 3.85
C GLU A 165 17.85 0.38 5.36
N ALA A 166 17.88 1.40 6.22
CA ALA A 166 17.91 1.26 7.67
C ALA A 166 16.53 1.07 8.34
N ASP A 167 15.41 1.15 7.61
CA ASP A 167 14.07 1.15 8.21
C ASP A 167 13.82 -0.14 9.00
N PHE A 168 14.14 -1.30 8.42
CA PHE A 168 13.99 -2.59 9.09
C PHE A 168 14.83 -2.68 10.38
N SER A 169 16.14 -2.39 10.29
CA SER A 169 17.03 -2.48 11.44
C SER A 169 16.65 -1.53 12.57
N THR A 170 16.13 -0.35 12.23
CA THR A 170 15.66 0.63 13.21
C THR A 170 14.49 0.06 14.02
N LEU A 171 13.50 -0.54 13.35
CA LEU A 171 12.35 -1.15 14.01
C LEU A 171 12.73 -2.31 14.94
N ILE A 172 13.71 -3.13 14.55
CA ILE A 172 14.23 -4.21 15.39
C ILE A 172 14.93 -3.65 16.64
N VAL A 173 15.78 -2.64 16.49
CA VAL A 173 16.47 -1.99 17.61
C VAL A 173 15.48 -1.35 18.58
N GLU A 174 14.47 -0.65 18.06
CA GLU A 174 13.41 -0.05 18.88
C GLU A 174 12.57 -1.10 19.62
N ALA A 175 12.28 -2.24 18.99
CA ALA A 175 11.54 -3.33 19.61
C ALA A 175 12.34 -4.01 20.73
N LEU A 176 13.65 -4.22 20.51
CA LEU A 176 14.58 -4.69 21.55
C LEU A 176 14.59 -3.76 22.77
N GLN A 177 14.75 -2.45 22.55
CA GLN A 177 14.81 -1.45 23.63
C GLN A 177 13.51 -1.37 24.43
N ARG A 178 12.38 -1.63 23.78
CA ARG A 178 11.05 -1.62 24.41
C ARG A 178 10.64 -2.98 24.96
N HIS A 179 11.43 -4.03 24.77
CA HIS A 179 11.06 -5.41 25.07
C HIS A 179 9.70 -5.80 24.46
N SER A 180 9.44 -5.37 23.22
CA SER A 180 8.16 -5.55 22.53
C SER A 180 8.32 -6.33 21.22
N ALA A 181 7.20 -6.81 20.67
CA ALA A 181 7.19 -7.35 19.32
C ALA A 181 7.19 -6.21 18.28
N ALA A 182 7.80 -6.46 17.12
CA ALA A 182 7.71 -5.65 15.92
C ALA A 182 6.80 -6.36 14.91
N SER A 183 5.76 -5.67 14.44
CA SER A 183 4.84 -6.20 13.43
C SER A 183 5.31 -5.78 12.03
N PHE A 184 5.56 -6.77 11.19
CA PHE A 184 6.03 -6.62 9.83
C PHE A 184 5.00 -7.10 8.82
N MET A 185 5.07 -6.52 7.63
CA MET A 185 4.38 -6.99 6.43
C MET A 185 5.37 -7.83 5.62
N VAL A 186 5.01 -9.09 5.34
CA VAL A 186 5.86 -10.05 4.63
C VAL A 186 5.15 -10.50 3.36
N TYR A 187 5.81 -10.27 2.23
CA TYR A 187 5.44 -10.80 0.94
C TYR A 187 6.09 -12.17 0.71
N SER A 188 5.30 -13.17 0.33
CA SER A 188 5.79 -14.50 -0.03
C SER A 188 5.69 -14.73 -1.53
N SER A 189 6.84 -14.86 -2.20
CA SER A 189 6.93 -15.19 -3.63
C SER A 189 6.43 -16.60 -3.96
N ALA A 190 6.38 -17.51 -2.98
CA ALA A 190 5.84 -18.85 -3.17
C ALA A 190 4.31 -18.86 -3.28
N THR A 191 3.64 -17.88 -2.64
CA THR A 191 2.17 -17.82 -2.60
C THR A 191 1.59 -16.58 -3.30
N ASN A 192 2.45 -15.63 -3.70
CA ASN A 192 2.09 -14.30 -4.20
C ASN A 192 1.11 -13.59 -3.25
N ARG A 193 1.36 -13.69 -1.95
CA ARG A 193 0.50 -13.13 -0.90
C ARG A 193 1.31 -12.41 0.15
N VAL A 194 0.67 -11.41 0.75
CA VAL A 194 1.17 -10.68 1.90
C VAL A 194 0.54 -11.22 3.19
N ARG A 195 1.34 -11.33 4.24
CA ARG A 195 0.86 -11.61 5.60
C ARG A 195 1.53 -10.70 6.62
N ASN A 196 0.88 -10.53 7.77
CA ASN A 196 1.50 -9.88 8.90
C ASN A 196 2.27 -10.91 9.72
N VAL A 197 3.48 -10.56 10.14
CA VAL A 197 4.35 -11.37 10.98
C VAL A 197 4.78 -10.52 12.18
N GLU A 198 4.69 -11.06 13.39
CA GLU A 198 5.19 -10.39 14.58
C GLU A 198 6.45 -11.10 15.05
N ILE A 199 7.55 -10.34 15.15
CA ILE A 199 8.83 -10.86 15.61
C ILE A 199 9.11 -10.18 16.95
N ARG A 200 9.40 -10.94 18.00
CA ARG A 200 9.91 -10.40 19.26
C ARG A 200 11.42 -10.61 19.28
N PRO A 201 12.23 -9.57 19.00
CA PRO A 201 13.66 -9.73 19.02
C PRO A 201 14.16 -10.05 20.44
N ASP A 202 15.17 -10.90 20.52
CA ASP A 202 15.79 -11.34 21.76
C ASP A 202 17.30 -11.49 21.52
N LYS A 203 18.14 -11.00 22.44
CA LYS A 203 19.61 -11.18 22.36
C LYS A 203 20.09 -12.43 23.10
N ASP A 204 19.25 -12.99 23.96
CA ASP A 204 19.59 -14.08 24.86
C ASP A 204 18.99 -15.43 24.37
N TRP A 205 18.42 -15.46 23.16
CA TRP A 205 17.82 -16.65 22.54
C TRP A 205 18.82 -17.78 22.23
N GLY A 206 20.12 -17.52 22.35
CA GLY A 206 21.17 -18.54 22.27
C GLY A 206 21.91 -18.63 20.94
N GLY A 207 21.58 -17.80 19.94
CA GLY A 207 22.25 -17.75 18.64
C GLY A 207 22.75 -16.35 18.25
N GLU A 208 23.09 -16.18 16.97
CA GLU A 208 23.64 -14.92 16.45
C GLU A 208 22.56 -13.86 16.18
N GLY A 209 22.90 -12.60 16.50
CA GLY A 209 21.99 -11.48 16.28
C GLY A 209 20.81 -11.49 17.25
N SER A 210 19.76 -10.75 16.90
CA SER A 210 18.58 -10.59 17.76
C SER A 210 17.31 -11.26 17.26
N ILE A 211 17.36 -11.82 16.05
CA ILE A 211 16.22 -12.48 15.41
C ILE A 211 16.60 -13.80 14.74
N GLY A 212 17.90 -14.11 14.60
CA GLY A 212 18.38 -15.37 14.02
C GLY A 212 18.01 -15.59 12.55
N CYS A 213 17.98 -14.55 11.73
CA CYS A 213 17.85 -14.69 10.27
C CYS A 213 18.89 -13.87 9.51
N GLU A 214 19.30 -14.39 8.36
CA GLU A 214 20.10 -13.66 7.37
C GLU A 214 19.16 -12.90 6.42
N LEU A 215 19.42 -11.61 6.24
CA LEU A 215 18.66 -10.75 5.34
C LEU A 215 19.59 -10.18 4.27
N ALA A 216 19.05 -10.04 3.05
CA ALA A 216 19.76 -9.42 1.95
C ALA A 216 18.90 -8.41 1.20
N THR A 217 19.55 -7.39 0.66
CA THR A 217 18.94 -6.27 -0.06
C THR A 217 19.68 -6.01 -1.38
N GLY A 218 19.11 -5.15 -2.22
CA GLY A 218 19.73 -4.73 -3.49
C GLY A 218 19.26 -5.55 -4.69
N LEU A 219 19.92 -5.33 -5.84
CA LEU A 219 19.42 -5.74 -7.16
C LEU A 219 19.19 -7.25 -7.31
N LEU A 220 19.99 -8.08 -6.62
CA LEU A 220 19.87 -9.55 -6.66
C LEU A 220 18.82 -10.11 -5.69
N HIS A 221 18.27 -9.25 -4.83
CA HIS A 221 17.33 -9.61 -3.77
C HIS A 221 15.98 -8.88 -3.92
N ARG A 222 15.67 -8.44 -5.14
CA ARG A 222 14.35 -7.94 -5.50
C ARG A 222 13.33 -9.07 -5.54
N ILE A 223 12.06 -8.70 -5.38
CA ILE A 223 10.95 -9.62 -5.56
C ILE A 223 10.92 -10.04 -7.04
N THR A 224 10.89 -11.34 -7.28
CA THR A 224 10.63 -11.90 -8.60
C THR A 224 9.49 -12.89 -8.46
N ARG A 225 8.49 -12.81 -9.34
CA ARG A 225 7.50 -13.87 -9.44
C ARG A 225 8.03 -14.96 -10.35
N SER A 226 7.89 -16.20 -9.93
CA SER A 226 8.08 -17.33 -10.84
C SER A 226 7.01 -17.23 -11.92
N VAL A 227 7.42 -17.08 -13.18
CA VAL A 227 6.51 -17.18 -14.32
C VAL A 227 6.11 -18.66 -14.40
N SER A 228 4.89 -18.98 -13.96
CA SER A 228 4.30 -20.31 -14.14
C SER A 228 3.83 -20.51 -15.57
#